data_AF-A0A355KX23-F1
#
_entry.id   AF-A0A355KX23-F1
#
_cell.length_a   1.000
_cell.length_b   1.000
_cell.length_c   1.000
_cell.angle_alpha   90.00
_cell.angle_beta   90.00
_cell.angle_gamma   90.00
#
_symmetry.space_group_name_H-M   'P 1'
#
loop_
_entity.id
_entity.type
_entity.pdbx_description
1 polymer ?
#
loop_
_entity_poly.entity_id
_entity_poly.type
_entity_poly.pdbx_seq_one_letter_code
_entity_poly.pdbx_strand_id
1 'polypeptide(L)'
;MTKALLSQQIDAVQFAMWELHLYLDTHPDDISALALFKKYEEKNEKLVAEYEETCGPLYSNSDPGVSWLKNPWPWDLGGNN
;
A
#
# COMPACT_ATOMS: atom_id res chain seq x y z
N MET A 1 5.33 -12.03 -17.46
CA MET A 1 5.86 -12.71 -16.26
C MET A 1 4.75 -13.55 -15.63
N THR A 2 5.04 -14.54 -14.78
CA THR A 2 3.99 -15.24 -14.01
C THR A 2 3.54 -14.38 -12.83
N LYS A 3 2.27 -14.49 -12.44
CA LYS A 3 1.68 -13.77 -11.28
C LYS A 3 2.58 -13.80 -10.03
N ALA A 4 3.06 -15.00 -9.67
CA ALA A 4 3.89 -15.20 -8.48
C ALA A 4 5.21 -14.41 -8.52
N LEU A 5 5.82 -14.27 -9.70
CA LEU A 5 7.08 -13.55 -9.86
C LEU A 5 6.88 -12.03 -9.74
N LEU A 6 5.76 -11.51 -10.25
CA LEU A 6 5.39 -10.10 -10.07
C LEU A 6 5.10 -9.79 -8.60
N SER A 7 4.31 -10.63 -7.92
CA SER A 7 4.06 -10.48 -6.47
C SER A 7 5.36 -10.46 -5.66
N GLN A 8 6.26 -11.42 -5.91
CA GLN A 8 7.54 -11.47 -5.19
C GLN A 8 8.40 -10.22 -5.40
N GLN A 9 8.39 -9.65 -6.62
CA GLN A 9 9.12 -8.41 -6.89
C GLN A 9 8.49 -7.21 -6.19
N ILE A 10 7.15 -7.14 -6.15
CA ILE A 10 6.43 -6.11 -5.38
C ILE A 10 6.81 -6.21 -3.90
N ASP A 11 6.70 -7.40 -3.32
CA ASP A 11 7.01 -7.64 -1.89
C ASP A 11 8.45 -7.22 -1.54
N ALA A 12 9.42 -7.57 -2.39
CA ALA A 12 10.82 -7.21 -2.17
C ALA A 12 11.06 -5.70 -2.25
N VAL A 13 10.39 -4.99 -3.16
CA VAL A 13 10.48 -3.53 -3.27
C VAL A 13 9.81 -2.86 -2.09
N GLN A 14 8.62 -3.32 -1.68
CA GLN A 14 7.91 -2.79 -0.53
C GLN A 14 8.69 -2.98 0.78
N PHE A 15 9.34 -4.13 0.95
CA PHE A 15 10.25 -4.36 2.07
C PHE A 15 11.40 -3.34 2.09
N ALA A 16 12.06 -3.11 0.95
CA ALA A 16 13.14 -2.13 0.86
C ALA A 16 12.67 -0.70 1.16
N MET A 17 11.47 -0.32 0.70
CA MET A 17 10.86 0.97 1.04
C MET A 17 10.61 1.09 2.54
N TRP A 18 10.09 0.04 3.18
CA TRP A 18 9.84 0.04 4.62
C TRP A 18 11.12 0.21 5.44
N GLU A 19 12.17 -0.54 5.10
CA GLU A 19 13.47 -0.41 5.77
C GLU A 19 14.09 0.97 5.59
N LEU A 20 13.97 1.56 4.39
CA LEU A 20 14.45 2.92 4.12
C LEU A 20 13.63 3.97 4.88
N HIS A 21 12.32 3.78 5.03
CA HIS A 21 11.47 4.65 5.84
C HIS A 21 11.92 4.66 7.30
N LEU A 22 12.10 3.47 7.90
CA LEU A 22 12.62 3.33 9.27
C LEU A 22 14.03 3.89 9.42
N TYR A 23 14.89 3.74 8.41
CA TYR A 23 16.22 4.33 8.42
C TYR A 23 16.15 5.86 8.46
N LEU A 24 15.31 6.46 7.61
CA LEU A 24 15.14 7.92 7.49
C LEU A 24 14.56 8.55 8.77
N ASP A 25 13.77 7.82 9.56
CA ASP A 25 13.32 8.29 10.88
C ASP A 25 14.50 8.64 11.81
N THR A 26 15.63 7.96 11.64
CA THR A 26 16.85 8.19 12.43
C THR A 26 17.90 9.05 11.70
N HIS A 27 17.81 9.16 10.37
CA HIS A 27 18.74 9.91 9.51
C HIS A 27 17.96 10.81 8.51
N PRO A 28 17.22 11.83 9.01
CA PRO A 28 16.30 12.59 8.17
C PRO A 28 16.99 13.44 7.08
N ASP A 29 18.26 13.80 7.29
CA ASP A 29 19.04 14.63 6.36
C ASP A 29 19.82 13.80 5.31
N ASP A 30 19.68 12.46 5.30
CA ASP A 30 20.31 11.63 4.27
C ASP A 30 19.53 11.70 2.95
N ILE A 31 19.93 12.67 2.12
CA ILE A 31 19.38 12.91 0.78
C ILE A 31 19.54 11.68 -0.13
N SER A 32 20.58 10.88 0.07
CA SER A 32 20.84 9.70 -0.76
C SER A 32 19.86 8.57 -0.44
N ALA A 33 19.61 8.32 0.85
CA ALA A 33 18.59 7.39 1.30
C ALA A 33 17.17 7.82 0.85
N LEU A 34 16.87 9.12 0.91
CA LEU A 34 15.60 9.67 0.40
C LEU A 34 15.45 9.50 -1.11
N ALA A 35 16.51 9.76 -1.88
CA ALA A 35 16.50 9.55 -3.34
C ALA A 35 16.32 8.06 -3.69
N LEU A 36 16.94 7.16 -2.91
CA LEU A 36 16.76 5.72 -3.09
C LEU A 36 15.34 5.27 -2.76
N PHE A 37 14.74 5.80 -1.69
CA PHE A 37 13.33 5.56 -1.34
C PHE A 37 12.40 5.93 -2.51
N LYS A 38 12.54 7.15 -3.05
CA LYS A 38 11.75 7.62 -4.20
C LYS A 38 11.92 6.74 -5.44
N LYS A 39 13.14 6.28 -5.71
CA LYS A 39 13.40 5.35 -6.82
C LYS A 39 12.65 4.02 -6.63
N TYR A 40 12.58 3.50 -5.40
CA TYR A 40 11.82 2.29 -5.11
C TYR A 40 10.31 2.52 -5.15
N GLU A 41 9.83 3.68 -4.72
CA GLU A 41 8.43 4.09 -4.87
C GLU A 41 7.99 4.06 -6.34
N GLU A 42 8.74 4.72 -7.24
CA GLU A 42 8.47 4.68 -8.69
C GLU A 42 8.51 3.26 -9.26
N LYS A 43 9.40 2.40 -8.73
CA LYS A 43 9.50 1.00 -9.15
C LYS A 43 8.31 0.19 -8.67
N ASN A 44 7.86 0.40 -7.44
CA ASN A 44 6.69 -0.24 -6.87
C ASN A 44 5.44 0.11 -7.68
N GLU A 45 5.22 1.39 -7.99
CA GLU A 45 4.08 1.84 -8.80
C GLU A 45 4.03 1.13 -10.17
N LYS A 46 5.19 1.01 -10.85
CA LYS A 46 5.28 0.30 -12.14
C LYS A 46 4.97 -1.19 -12.01
N LEU A 47 5.51 -1.85 -10.99
CA LEU A 47 5.27 -3.27 -10.77
C LEU A 47 3.81 -3.57 -10.38
N VAL A 48 3.22 -2.71 -9.55
CA VAL A 48 1.79 -2.81 -9.19
C VAL A 48 0.92 -2.62 -10.43
N ALA A 49 1.20 -1.61 -11.26
CA ALA A 49 0.46 -1.40 -12.50
C ALA A 49 0.56 -2.60 -13.46
N GLU A 50 1.76 -3.17 -13.65
CA GLU A 50 1.95 -4.38 -14.48
C GLU A 50 1.22 -5.60 -13.90
N TYR A 51 1.25 -5.75 -12.57
CA TYR A 51 0.50 -6.81 -11.90
C TYR A 51 -1.01 -6.62 -12.09
N GLU A 52 -1.54 -5.42 -11.93
CA GLU A 52 -2.97 -5.16 -12.04
C GLU A 52 -3.50 -5.35 -13.47
N GLU A 53 -2.72 -4.96 -14.47
CA GLU A 53 -3.04 -5.21 -15.89
C GLU A 53 -3.12 -6.71 -16.21
N THR A 54 -2.26 -7.52 -15.60
CA THR A 54 -2.13 -8.94 -15.95
C THR A 54 -2.94 -9.88 -15.06
N CYS A 55 -3.13 -9.51 -13.79
CA CYS A 55 -3.67 -10.39 -12.75
C CYS A 55 -4.97 -9.88 -12.14
N GLY A 56 -5.41 -8.67 -12.50
CA GLY A 56 -6.51 -7.96 -11.87
C GLY A 56 -6.08 -7.14 -10.64
N PRO A 57 -7.01 -6.38 -10.04
CA PRO A 57 -6.69 -5.41 -8.99
C PRO A 57 -5.97 -6.07 -7.81
N LEU A 58 -4.85 -5.48 -7.39
CA LEU A 58 -4.03 -5.99 -6.29
C LEU A 58 -4.68 -5.68 -4.95
N TYR A 59 -5.30 -4.51 -4.84
CA TYR A 59 -6.06 -4.06 -3.68
C TYR A 59 -7.55 -4.00 -4.01
N SER A 60 -8.39 -4.29 -3.01
CA SER A 60 -9.83 -4.15 -3.20
C SER A 60 -10.19 -2.68 -3.31
N ASN A 61 -10.82 -2.29 -4.42
CA ASN A 61 -11.44 -0.96 -4.58
C ASN A 61 -12.74 -0.80 -3.77
N SER A 62 -13.02 -1.72 -2.84
CA SER A 62 -14.22 -1.65 -2.00
C SER A 62 -14.17 -0.46 -1.06
N ASP A 63 -15.35 -0.04 -0.60
CA ASP A 63 -15.55 0.99 0.43
C ASP A 63 -14.43 0.87 1.48
N PRO A 64 -13.74 1.97 1.88
CA PRO A 64 -12.58 1.95 2.79
C PRO A 64 -12.82 1.31 4.17
N GLY A 65 -13.94 0.62 4.35
CA GLY A 65 -14.35 -0.01 5.58
C GLY A 65 -14.56 1.04 6.63
N VAL A 66 -14.98 2.25 6.26
CA VAL A 66 -15.27 3.38 7.18
C VAL A 66 -16.75 3.70 7.22
N SER A 67 -17.58 2.98 6.49
CA SER A 67 -19.04 3.12 6.55
C SER A 67 -19.59 2.89 7.96
N TRP A 68 -18.94 2.07 8.79
CA TRP A 68 -19.28 1.90 10.21
C TRP A 68 -18.96 3.12 11.09
N LEU A 69 -18.10 4.04 10.65
CA LEU A 69 -17.82 5.30 11.35
C LEU A 69 -18.84 6.40 11.02
N LYS A 70 -19.73 6.19 10.04
CA LYS A 70 -20.74 7.17 9.65
C LYS A 70 -21.92 7.11 10.62
N ASN A 71 -22.32 8.27 11.14
CA ASN A 71 -23.59 8.40 11.86
C ASN A 71 -24.78 8.34 10.88
N PRO A 72 -25.93 7.79 11.30
CA PRO A 72 -26.17 7.13 12.58
C PRO A 72 -25.52 5.76 12.65
N TRP A 73 -25.01 5.38 13.82
CA TRP A 73 -24.48 4.03 14.00
C TRP A 73 -25.61 2.99 13.85
N PRO A 74 -25.30 1.74 13.45
CA PRO A 74 -26.32 0.71 13.25
C PRO A 74 -27.23 0.45 14.46
N TRP A 75 -26.75 0.72 15.68
CA TRP A 75 -27.53 0.60 16.92
C TRP A 75 -28.29 1.87 17.32
N ASP A 76 -27.97 3.04 16.73
CA ASP A 76 -28.71 4.30 16.97
C ASP A 76 -30.10 4.28 16.30
N LEU A 77 -30.30 3.41 15.32
CA LEU A 77 -31.56 3.29 14.56
C LEU A 77 -32.65 2.45 15.28
N GLY A 78 -32.48 2.15 16.56
CA GLY A 78 -33.50 1.47 17.36
C GLY A 78 -33.54 -0.04 17.14
N GLY A 79 -32.53 -0.73 17.65
CA GLY A 79 -32.51 -2.21 17.76
C GLY A 79 -33.34 -2.77 18.92
N ASN A 80 -34.20 -1.97 19.56
CA ASN A 80 -35.16 -2.42 20.56
C ASN A 80 -36.50 -1.73 20.26
N ASN A 81 -37.54 -2.56 20.05
CA ASN A 81 -38.96 -2.23 19.84
C ASN A 81 -39.42 -0.84 20.27
#